data_AF-A0A2D5YY78-F1
#
_entry.id   AF-A0A2D5YY78-F1
#
_cell.length_a   1.000
_cell.length_b   1.000
_cell.length_c   1.000
_cell.angle_alpha   90.00
_cell.angle_beta   90.00
_cell.angle_gamma   90.00
#
_symmetry.space_group_name_H-M   'P 1'
#
loop_
_entity.id
_entity.type
_entity.pdbx_description
1 polymer ?
#
loop_
_entity_poly.entity_id
_entity_poly.type
_entity_poly.pdbx_seq_one_letter_code
_entity_poly.pdbx_strand_id
1 'polypeptide(L)'
;MTITTQVNKNWYIRMFIIIVALFVFALWALYDGAYAYPRHNQLVDLWKDHDGNLDTFTPAAEEAGFSDPERPTAKAYSSADLMMQWIMLGFSALLGLWILVFTAGKFLRKLGADDQGVHWGSLHVPYTAITDINRAKWDSKGIAVLHYSIDGKDDTLTLDDWHYRGADQILEAIERHTGIVD
;
A
#
# COMPACT_ATOMS: atom_id res chain seq x y z
N MET A 1 9.50 28.93 18.96
CA MET A 1 8.27 28.80 18.12
C MET A 1 8.14 27.36 17.67
N THR A 2 7.01 26.71 17.92
CA THR A 2 6.81 25.30 17.53
C THR A 2 6.32 25.20 16.08
N ILE A 3 7.12 24.56 15.22
CA ILE A 3 6.77 24.23 13.85
C ILE A 3 6.34 22.77 13.83
N THR A 4 5.22 22.45 13.17
CA THR A 4 4.77 21.06 13.02
C THR A 4 4.39 20.84 11.58
N THR A 5 4.95 19.78 10.99
CA THR A 5 4.58 19.39 9.63
C THR A 5 3.17 18.80 9.57
N GLN A 6 2.56 18.88 8.39
CA GLN A 6 1.34 18.15 8.09
C GLN A 6 1.61 17.13 6.98
N VAL A 7 1.05 15.92 7.13
CA VAL A 7 1.13 14.91 6.07
C VAL A 7 0.52 15.48 4.79
N ASN A 8 1.23 15.32 3.67
CA ASN A 8 0.77 15.79 2.38
C ASN A 8 -0.49 15.04 1.94
N LYS A 9 -1.64 15.73 1.92
CA LYS A 9 -2.94 15.14 1.56
C LYS A 9 -2.92 14.44 0.20
N ASN A 10 -2.24 15.03 -0.79
CA ASN A 10 -2.21 14.46 -2.15
C ASN A 10 -1.44 13.14 -2.19
N TRP A 11 -0.33 13.05 -1.45
CA TRP A 11 0.43 11.82 -1.31
C TRP A 11 -0.41 10.74 -0.63
N TYR A 12 -1.06 11.08 0.49
CA TYR A 12 -1.89 10.14 1.24
C TYR A 12 -3.09 9.63 0.43
N ILE A 13 -3.79 10.51 -0.29
CA ILE A 13 -4.91 10.14 -1.15
C ILE A 13 -4.45 9.15 -2.24
N ARG A 14 -3.28 9.38 -2.86
CA ARG A 14 -2.72 8.43 -3.84
C ARG A 14 -2.44 7.07 -3.22
N MET A 15 -1.83 7.03 -2.04
CA MET A 15 -1.58 5.76 -1.33
C MET A 15 -2.89 5.07 -0.95
N PHE A 16 -3.88 5.82 -0.48
CA PHE A 16 -5.21 5.29 -0.14
C PHE A 16 -5.90 4.67 -1.35
N ILE A 17 -5.89 5.33 -2.52
CA ILE A 17 -6.45 4.78 -3.76
C ILE A 17 -5.75 3.46 -4.14
N ILE A 18 -4.43 3.40 -4.05
CA ILE A 18 -3.67 2.17 -4.35
C ILE A 18 -4.04 1.05 -3.39
N ILE A 19 -4.13 1.35 -2.09
CA ILE A 19 -4.53 0.37 -1.05
C ILE A 19 -5.93 -0.18 -1.37
N VAL A 20 -6.90 0.71 -1.62
CA VAL A 20 -8.28 0.30 -1.97
C VAL A 20 -8.29 -0.55 -3.24
N ALA A 21 -7.58 -0.14 -4.29
CA ALA A 21 -7.52 -0.90 -5.54
C ALA A 21 -6.95 -2.31 -5.33
N LEU A 22 -5.88 -2.46 -4.53
CA LEU A 22 -5.30 -3.76 -4.21
C LEU A 22 -6.28 -4.66 -3.44
N PHE A 23 -7.00 -4.13 -2.47
CA PHE A 23 -7.99 -4.91 -1.71
C PHE A 23 -9.23 -5.27 -2.55
N VAL A 24 -9.70 -4.37 -3.42
CA VAL A 24 -10.77 -4.68 -4.38
C VAL A 24 -10.33 -5.80 -5.33
N PHE A 25 -9.10 -5.73 -5.84
CA PHE A 25 -8.54 -6.76 -6.69
C PHE A 25 -8.38 -8.10 -5.96
N ALA A 26 -7.92 -8.07 -4.70
CA ALA A 26 -7.84 -9.25 -3.84
C ALA A 26 -9.21 -9.90 -3.65
N LEU A 27 -10.25 -9.11 -3.36
CA LEU A 27 -11.62 -9.59 -3.20
C LEU A 27 -12.18 -10.17 -4.51
N TRP A 28 -11.85 -9.55 -5.64
CA TRP A 28 -12.22 -10.08 -6.96
C TRP A 28 -11.56 -11.45 -7.23
N ALA A 29 -10.25 -11.57 -6.98
CA ALA A 29 -9.54 -12.85 -7.11
C ALA A 29 -10.08 -13.93 -6.14
N LEU A 30 -10.46 -13.54 -4.92
CA LEU A 30 -11.14 -14.44 -3.98
C LEU A 30 -12.48 -14.92 -4.53
N TYR A 31 -13.30 -14.03 -5.07
CA TYR A 31 -14.60 -14.39 -5.67
C TYR A 31 -14.41 -15.34 -6.86
N ASP A 32 -13.47 -15.03 -7.76
CA ASP A 32 -13.21 -15.86 -8.94
C ASP A 32 -12.68 -17.24 -8.53
N GLY A 33 -11.69 -17.29 -7.63
CA GLY A 33 -11.07 -18.54 -7.18
C GLY A 33 -11.97 -19.42 -6.31
N ALA A 34 -12.81 -18.83 -5.46
CA ALA A 34 -13.64 -19.57 -4.52
C ALA A 34 -15.05 -19.90 -5.05
N TYR A 35 -15.58 -19.09 -5.98
CA TYR A 35 -16.97 -19.21 -6.42
C TYR A 35 -17.10 -19.27 -7.94
N ALA A 36 -16.65 -18.24 -8.67
CA ALA A 36 -16.99 -18.11 -10.09
C ALA A 36 -16.38 -19.23 -10.95
N TYR A 37 -15.09 -19.52 -10.78
CA TYR A 37 -14.38 -20.53 -11.59
C TYR A 37 -14.86 -21.95 -11.26
N PRO A 38 -14.98 -22.36 -9.98
CA PRO A 38 -15.56 -23.67 -9.64
C PRO A 38 -16.97 -23.85 -10.19
N ARG A 39 -17.82 -22.83 -10.06
CA ARG A 39 -19.21 -22.87 -10.55
C ARG A 39 -19.27 -22.97 -12.08
N HIS A 40 -18.40 -22.25 -12.80
CA HIS A 40 -18.27 -22.38 -14.25
C HIS A 40 -17.82 -23.79 -14.65
N ASN A 41 -16.86 -24.36 -13.94
CA ASN A 41 -16.38 -25.71 -14.22
C ASN A 41 -17.48 -26.77 -14.05
N GLN A 42 -18.32 -26.64 -13.02
CA GLN A 42 -19.50 -27.51 -12.84
C GLN A 42 -20.44 -27.43 -14.04
N LEU A 43 -20.71 -26.23 -14.56
CA LEU A 43 -21.55 -26.05 -15.75
C LEU A 43 -20.93 -26.71 -16.99
N VAL A 44 -19.63 -26.56 -17.18
CA VAL A 44 -18.89 -27.17 -18.29
C VAL A 44 -18.89 -28.69 -18.20
N ASP A 45 -18.79 -29.25 -17.00
CA ASP A 45 -18.83 -30.70 -16.81
C ASP A 45 -20.25 -31.25 -17.03
N LEU A 46 -21.29 -30.59 -16.52
CA LEU A 46 -22.69 -30.92 -16.85
C LEU A 46 -22.95 -30.91 -18.36
N TRP A 47 -22.39 -29.92 -19.09
CA TRP A 47 -22.51 -29.85 -20.54
C TRP A 47 -21.86 -31.06 -21.23
N LYS A 48 -20.70 -31.53 -20.73
CA LYS A 48 -20.04 -32.74 -21.26
C LYS A 48 -20.82 -34.01 -20.95
N ASP A 49 -21.35 -34.12 -19.74
CA ASP A 49 -22.13 -35.29 -19.29
C ASP A 49 -23.40 -35.50 -20.13
N HIS A 50 -23.90 -34.43 -20.74
CA HIS A 50 -25.06 -34.44 -21.63
C HIS A 50 -24.67 -34.39 -23.12
N ASP A 51 -23.43 -34.77 -23.46
CA ASP A 51 -22.90 -34.84 -24.83
C ASP A 51 -23.03 -33.54 -25.63
N GLY A 52 -23.09 -32.39 -24.94
CA GLY A 52 -23.33 -31.09 -25.55
C GLY A 52 -24.71 -30.91 -26.19
N ASN A 53 -25.71 -31.61 -25.68
CA ASN A 53 -27.11 -31.47 -26.09
C ASN A 53 -27.86 -30.51 -25.15
N LEU A 54 -28.38 -29.41 -25.70
CA LEU A 54 -29.14 -28.40 -24.94
C LEU A 54 -30.42 -28.94 -24.32
N ASP A 55 -31.14 -29.85 -25.00
CA ASP A 55 -32.45 -30.33 -24.54
C ASP A 55 -32.34 -31.15 -23.25
N THR A 56 -31.23 -31.86 -23.08
CA THR A 56 -30.96 -32.67 -21.89
C THR A 56 -30.14 -31.92 -20.84
N PHE A 57 -29.27 -31.00 -21.28
CA PHE A 57 -28.47 -30.15 -20.39
C PHE A 57 -29.30 -29.13 -19.62
N THR A 58 -30.23 -28.43 -20.29
CA THR A 58 -30.96 -27.29 -19.71
C THR A 58 -31.71 -27.68 -18.43
N PRO A 59 -32.52 -28.76 -18.41
CA PRO A 59 -33.20 -29.20 -17.19
C PRO A 59 -32.21 -29.58 -16.08
N ALA A 60 -31.12 -30.28 -16.42
CA ALA A 60 -30.12 -30.70 -15.45
C ALA A 60 -29.36 -29.50 -14.83
N ALA A 61 -29.07 -28.47 -15.61
CA ALA A 61 -28.43 -27.25 -15.12
C ALA A 61 -29.38 -26.41 -14.25
N GLU A 62 -30.66 -26.33 -14.59
CA GLU A 62 -31.68 -25.70 -13.74
C GLU A 62 -31.83 -26.43 -12.39
N GLU A 63 -31.86 -27.76 -12.40
CA GLU A 63 -31.87 -28.59 -11.18
C GLU A 63 -30.61 -28.38 -10.32
N ALA A 64 -29.45 -28.16 -10.95
CA ALA A 64 -28.20 -27.82 -10.29
C ALA A 64 -28.13 -26.35 -9.79
N GLY A 65 -29.18 -25.55 -10.03
CA GLY A 65 -29.31 -24.19 -9.52
C GLY A 65 -28.66 -23.12 -10.42
N PHE A 66 -28.45 -23.40 -11.70
CA PHE A 66 -28.10 -22.39 -12.70
C PHE A 66 -29.37 -21.72 -13.24
N SER A 67 -29.41 -20.39 -13.20
CA SER A 67 -30.52 -19.62 -13.79
C SER A 67 -30.23 -19.36 -15.26
N ASP A 68 -31.20 -19.64 -16.12
CA ASP A 68 -31.10 -19.46 -17.58
C ASP A 68 -29.82 -20.08 -18.17
N PRO A 69 -29.63 -21.41 -18.03
CA PRO A 69 -28.37 -22.04 -18.39
C PRO A 69 -28.20 -22.08 -19.91
N GLU A 70 -27.37 -21.18 -20.43
CA GLU A 70 -26.92 -21.21 -21.82
C GLU A 70 -25.75 -22.19 -22.01
N ARG A 71 -25.46 -22.50 -23.27
CA ARG A 71 -24.25 -23.25 -23.65
C ARG A 71 -23.00 -22.54 -23.09
N PRO A 72 -22.13 -23.24 -22.34
CA PRO A 72 -20.89 -22.64 -21.86
C PRO A 72 -20.01 -22.22 -23.05
N THR A 73 -19.64 -20.94 -23.09
CA THR A 73 -18.87 -20.33 -24.20
C THR A 73 -17.36 -20.50 -24.04
N ALA A 74 -16.89 -20.68 -22.80
CA ALA A 74 -15.49 -20.83 -22.45
C ALA A 74 -15.15 -22.25 -21.98
N LYS A 75 -13.89 -22.67 -22.17
CA LYS A 75 -13.37 -23.93 -21.63
C LYS A 75 -13.39 -23.91 -20.09
N ALA A 76 -13.38 -25.09 -19.48
CA ALA A 76 -13.19 -25.22 -18.04
C ALA A 76 -11.86 -24.59 -17.62
N TYR A 77 -11.88 -23.86 -16.52
CA TYR A 77 -10.69 -23.35 -15.85
C TYR A 77 -9.87 -24.51 -15.29
N SER A 78 -8.59 -24.52 -15.61
CA SER A 78 -7.66 -25.52 -15.12
C SER A 78 -7.31 -25.29 -13.65
N SER A 79 -6.68 -26.28 -13.01
CA SER A 79 -6.11 -26.12 -11.67
C SER A 79 -5.08 -24.99 -11.61
N ALA A 80 -4.38 -24.70 -12.72
CA ALA A 80 -3.44 -23.60 -12.80
C ALA A 80 -4.15 -22.24 -12.78
N ASP A 81 -5.31 -22.12 -13.45
CA ASP A 81 -6.13 -20.89 -13.45
C ASP A 81 -6.68 -20.62 -12.05
N LEU A 82 -7.16 -21.65 -11.36
CA LEU A 82 -7.59 -21.58 -9.96
C LEU A 82 -6.43 -21.19 -9.03
N MET A 83 -5.27 -21.83 -9.18
CA MET A 83 -4.06 -21.51 -8.39
C MET A 83 -3.62 -20.06 -8.61
N MET A 84 -3.72 -19.54 -9.84
CA MET A 84 -3.40 -18.16 -10.16
C MET A 84 -4.28 -17.18 -9.38
N GLN A 85 -5.58 -17.46 -9.21
CA GLN A 85 -6.47 -16.61 -8.41
C GLN A 85 -6.03 -16.56 -6.93
N TRP A 86 -5.63 -17.69 -6.35
CA TRP A 86 -5.10 -17.72 -4.98
C TRP A 86 -3.77 -16.98 -4.81
N ILE A 87 -2.88 -17.08 -5.81
CA ILE A 87 -1.62 -16.32 -5.84
C ILE A 87 -1.92 -14.82 -5.94
N MET A 88 -2.83 -14.41 -6.83
CA MET A 88 -3.23 -13.01 -6.99
C MET A 88 -3.84 -12.47 -5.70
N LEU A 89 -4.75 -13.21 -5.06
CA LEU A 89 -5.31 -12.86 -3.75
C LEU A 89 -4.20 -12.65 -2.71
N GLY A 90 -3.33 -13.65 -2.54
CA GLY A 90 -2.26 -13.59 -1.55
C GLY A 90 -1.32 -12.41 -1.78
N PHE A 91 -0.85 -12.24 -3.02
CA PHE A 91 0.07 -11.17 -3.38
C PHE A 91 -0.55 -9.77 -3.20
N SER A 92 -1.76 -9.55 -3.73
CA SER A 92 -2.42 -8.24 -3.66
C SER A 92 -2.82 -7.87 -2.24
N ALA A 93 -3.32 -8.82 -1.43
CA ALA A 93 -3.65 -8.59 -0.04
C ALA A 93 -2.41 -8.29 0.82
N LEU A 94 -1.32 -9.05 0.65
CA LEU A 94 -0.08 -8.82 1.40
C LEU A 94 0.58 -7.49 1.02
N LEU A 95 0.62 -7.16 -0.27
CA LEU A 95 1.15 -5.88 -0.73
C LEU A 95 0.29 -4.71 -0.24
N GLY A 96 -1.04 -4.82 -0.34
CA GLY A 96 -1.97 -3.81 0.17
C GLY A 96 -1.81 -3.58 1.67
N LEU A 97 -1.70 -4.65 2.45
CA LEU A 97 -1.46 -4.58 3.89
C LEU A 97 -0.10 -3.94 4.21
N TRP A 98 0.95 -4.31 3.49
CA TRP A 98 2.28 -3.72 3.68
C TRP A 98 2.27 -2.21 3.42
N ILE A 99 1.67 -1.76 2.30
CA ILE A 99 1.53 -0.33 1.98
C ILE A 99 0.68 0.38 3.04
N LEU A 100 -0.40 -0.25 3.51
CA LEU A 100 -1.27 0.29 4.56
C LEU A 100 -0.49 0.50 5.86
N VAL A 101 0.22 -0.52 6.36
CA VAL A 101 1.02 -0.44 7.59
C VAL A 101 2.11 0.62 7.47
N PHE A 102 2.81 0.65 6.33
CA PHE A 102 3.85 1.64 6.06
C PHE A 102 3.30 3.07 6.05
N THR A 103 2.18 3.30 5.36
CA THR A 103 1.53 4.61 5.22
C THR A 103 0.92 5.07 6.55
N ALA A 104 0.26 4.17 7.28
CA ALA A 104 -0.30 4.45 8.61
C ALA A 104 0.82 4.79 9.62
N GLY A 105 1.95 4.08 9.58
CA GLY A 105 3.10 4.38 10.41
C GLY A 105 3.66 5.80 10.19
N LYS A 106 3.64 6.29 8.95
CA LYS A 106 3.99 7.68 8.63
C LYS A 106 2.94 8.68 9.12
N PHE A 107 1.66 8.35 9.00
CA PHE A 107 0.59 9.22 9.47
C PHE A 107 0.54 9.38 10.99
N LEU A 108 0.88 8.31 11.72
CA LEU A 108 0.90 8.32 13.19
C LEU A 108 2.09 9.09 13.78
N ARG A 109 3.12 9.38 12.99
CA ARG A 109 4.32 10.09 13.46
C ARG A 109 4.28 11.53 12.95
N LYS A 110 4.29 12.48 13.88
CA LYS A 110 4.39 13.90 13.55
C LYS A 110 5.86 14.32 13.60
N LEU A 111 6.33 14.92 12.51
CA LEU A 111 7.60 15.61 12.47
C LEU A 111 7.35 17.08 12.86
N GLY A 112 8.12 17.60 13.80
CA GLY A 112 8.04 18.99 14.26
C GLY A 112 9.38 19.48 14.77
N ALA A 113 9.49 20.77 15.03
CA ALA A 113 10.67 21.38 15.63
C ALA A 113 10.22 22.45 16.62
N ASP A 114 10.98 22.64 17.69
CA ASP A 114 10.82 23.74 18.64
C ASP A 114 12.17 24.40 18.94
N ASP A 115 12.25 25.13 20.05
CA ASP A 115 13.45 25.88 20.42
C ASP A 115 14.55 24.98 21.02
N GLN A 116 14.27 23.70 21.29
CA GLN A 116 15.22 22.74 21.89
C GLN A 116 15.71 21.71 20.87
N GLY A 117 14.90 21.38 19.87
CA GLY A 117 15.28 20.42 18.84
C GLY A 117 14.16 20.00 17.91
N VAL A 118 14.39 18.87 17.26
CA VAL A 118 13.48 18.26 16.28
C VAL A 118 12.79 17.05 16.92
N HIS A 119 11.50 16.94 16.70
CA HIS A 119 10.64 15.88 17.23
C HIS A 119 10.12 14.99 16.10
N TRP A 120 10.21 13.68 16.27
CA TRP A 120 9.61 12.69 15.38
C TRP A 120 8.88 11.62 16.19
N GLY A 121 7.55 11.76 16.31
CA GLY A 121 6.79 10.89 17.22
C GLY A 121 7.26 11.07 18.67
N SER A 122 7.84 10.03 19.27
CA SER A 122 8.43 10.08 20.62
C SER A 122 9.93 10.40 20.64
N LEU A 123 10.58 10.46 19.47
CA LEU A 123 12.00 10.80 19.37
C LEU A 123 12.15 12.32 19.46
N HIS A 124 13.08 12.79 20.31
CA HIS A 124 13.52 14.17 20.36
C HIS A 124 15.03 14.22 20.08
N VAL A 125 15.42 15.00 19.08
CA VAL A 125 16.80 15.21 18.66
C VAL A 125 17.16 16.67 18.98
N PRO A 126 17.92 16.93 20.06
CA PRO A 126 18.39 18.28 20.38
C PRO A 126 19.26 18.83 19.25
N TYR A 127 19.20 20.15 19.00
CA TYR A 127 20.06 20.75 17.96
C TYR A 127 21.56 20.51 18.20
N THR A 128 21.97 20.46 19.47
CA THR A 128 23.37 20.19 19.86
C THR A 128 23.81 18.75 19.57
N ALA A 129 22.88 17.83 19.35
CA ALA A 129 23.17 16.45 19.00
C ALA A 129 23.32 16.24 17.49
N ILE A 130 22.95 17.23 16.66
CA ILE A 130 23.06 17.16 15.21
C ILE A 130 24.51 17.40 14.81
N THR A 131 25.08 16.43 14.10
CA THR A 131 26.50 16.43 13.71
C THR A 131 26.68 16.80 12.25
N ASP A 132 25.71 16.49 11.38
CA ASP A 132 25.79 16.75 9.95
C ASP A 132 24.39 16.83 9.30
N ILE A 133 24.29 17.50 8.15
CA ILE A 133 23.05 17.67 7.37
C ILE A 133 23.36 17.40 5.90
N ASN A 134 22.89 16.26 5.38
CA ASN A 134 23.01 15.93 3.97
C ASN A 134 21.76 16.36 3.19
N ARG A 135 21.88 17.39 2.35
CA ARG A 135 20.80 17.90 1.48
C ARG A 135 21.02 17.63 -0.01
N ALA A 136 21.83 16.63 -0.36
CA ALA A 136 22.11 16.28 -1.77
C ALA A 136 20.86 15.96 -2.62
N LYS A 137 19.73 15.63 -1.98
CA LYS A 137 18.45 15.34 -2.64
C LYS A 137 17.37 16.39 -2.36
N TRP A 138 17.72 17.51 -1.73
CA TRP A 138 16.74 18.51 -1.33
C TRP A 138 16.12 19.21 -2.53
N ASP A 139 16.93 19.81 -3.41
CA ASP A 139 16.40 20.57 -4.55
C ASP A 139 15.62 19.71 -5.56
N SER A 140 15.99 18.43 -5.69
CA SER A 140 15.36 17.51 -6.65
C SER A 140 14.19 16.72 -6.09
N LYS A 141 14.18 16.41 -4.78
CA LYS A 141 13.21 15.51 -4.15
C LYS A 141 12.61 16.02 -2.84
N GLY A 142 13.10 17.13 -2.30
CA GLY A 142 12.72 17.64 -0.98
C GLY A 142 13.19 16.74 0.16
N ILE A 143 14.31 16.03 0.00
CA ILE A 143 14.83 15.07 0.99
C ILE A 143 16.16 15.54 1.57
N ALA A 144 16.21 15.68 2.89
CA ALA A 144 17.43 15.93 3.65
C ALA A 144 17.60 14.85 4.74
N VAL A 145 18.84 14.48 5.03
CA VAL A 145 19.17 13.48 6.05
C VAL A 145 19.98 14.16 7.14
N LEU A 146 19.44 14.19 8.35
CA LEU A 146 20.12 14.68 9.54
C LEU A 146 20.89 13.53 10.16
N HIS A 147 22.18 13.74 10.42
CA HIS A 147 22.99 12.85 11.23
C HIS A 147 23.03 13.41 12.65
N TYR A 148 22.79 12.57 13.65
CA TYR A 148 22.83 12.97 15.05
C TYR A 148 23.45 11.91 15.93
N SER A 149 23.97 12.31 17.09
CA SER A 149 24.53 11.44 18.11
C SER A 149 23.92 11.72 19.47
N ILE A 150 23.21 10.73 20.03
CA ILE A 150 22.59 10.81 21.38
C ILE A 150 23.15 9.66 22.22
N ASP A 151 23.66 9.98 23.41
CA ASP A 151 24.27 9.01 24.32
C ASP A 151 25.38 8.14 23.67
N GLY A 152 26.15 8.74 22.75
CA GLY A 152 27.23 8.06 22.02
C GLY A 152 26.75 7.09 20.94
N LYS A 153 25.47 7.14 20.55
CA LYS A 153 24.91 6.39 19.44
C LYS A 153 24.60 7.32 18.28
N ASP A 154 25.23 7.04 17.15
CA ASP A 154 24.99 7.74 15.90
C ASP A 154 23.79 7.14 15.18
N ASP A 155 22.86 7.98 14.73
CA ASP A 155 21.69 7.59 13.97
C ASP A 155 21.27 8.73 13.01
N THR A 156 20.23 8.49 12.20
CA THR A 156 19.79 9.41 11.16
C THR A 156 18.31 9.70 11.21
N LEU A 157 17.93 10.95 10.94
CA LEU A 157 16.55 11.39 10.78
C LEU A 157 16.37 11.94 9.37
N THR A 158 15.45 11.36 8.60
CA THR A 158 15.14 11.86 7.25
C THR A 158 14.02 12.90 7.31
N LEU A 159 14.32 14.11 6.84
CA LEU A 159 13.34 15.14 6.52
C LEU A 159 12.91 14.96 5.06
N ASP A 160 11.60 14.85 4.82
CA ASP A 160 11.05 14.57 3.50
C ASP A 160 9.81 15.43 3.26
N ASP A 161 9.99 16.50 2.49
CA ASP A 161 8.94 17.48 2.20
C ASP A 161 7.85 16.93 1.26
N TRP A 162 8.18 15.89 0.48
CA TRP A 162 7.21 15.21 -0.37
C TRP A 162 6.15 14.49 0.46
N HIS A 163 6.56 13.85 1.56
CA HIS A 163 5.67 13.18 2.51
C HIS A 163 5.01 14.16 3.51
N TYR A 164 5.75 15.18 3.95
CA TYR A 164 5.35 16.09 5.02
C TYR A 164 5.50 17.53 4.58
N ARG A 165 4.39 18.26 4.42
CA ARG A 165 4.46 19.71 4.15
C ARG A 165 5.04 20.44 5.35
N GLY A 166 5.96 21.38 5.09
CA GLY A 166 6.60 22.19 6.13
C GLY A 166 7.93 21.62 6.61
N ALA A 167 8.47 20.60 5.92
CA ALA A 167 9.79 20.08 6.25
C ALA A 167 10.89 21.09 5.88
N ASP A 168 10.63 21.96 4.91
CA ASP A 168 11.45 23.14 4.58
C ASP A 168 11.65 24.07 5.78
N GLN A 169 10.58 24.42 6.47
CA GLN A 169 10.62 25.30 7.65
C GLN A 169 11.38 24.64 8.81
N ILE A 170 11.31 23.31 8.92
CA ILE A 170 12.08 22.55 9.90
C ILE A 170 13.56 22.54 9.53
N LEU A 171 13.89 22.32 8.26
CA LEU A 171 15.27 22.38 7.78
C LEU A 171 15.89 23.76 8.05
N GLU A 172 15.19 24.85 7.69
CA GLU A 172 15.63 26.21 7.97
C GLU A 172 15.79 26.47 9.48
N ALA A 173 14.91 25.92 10.32
CA ALA A 173 15.02 26.04 11.76
C ALA A 173 16.26 25.31 12.29
N ILE A 174 16.58 24.12 11.77
CA ILE A 174 17.78 23.37 12.12
C ILE A 174 19.03 24.16 11.71
N GLU A 175 19.13 24.58 10.45
CA GLU A 175 20.28 25.32 9.92
C GLU A 175 20.53 26.61 10.75
N ARG A 176 19.47 27.29 11.17
CA ARG A 176 19.56 28.49 12.01
C ARG A 176 20.12 28.20 13.42
N HIS A 177 19.80 27.05 14.01
CA HIS A 177 20.25 26.69 15.36
C HIS A 177 21.61 25.99 15.39
N THR A 178 21.93 25.18 14.37
CA THR A 178 23.20 24.44 14.29
C THR A 178 24.30 25.23 13.60
N GLY A 179 23.93 26.17 12.70
CA GLY A 179 24.87 26.85 11.81
C GLY A 179 25.44 25.96 10.70
N ILE A 180 24.98 24.71 10.59
CA ILE A 180 25.40 23.75 9.56
C ILE A 180 24.60 24.04 8.29
N VAL A 181 25.30 24.25 7.17
CA VAL A 181 24.71 24.52 5.86
C VAL A 181 25.56 23.77 4.83
N ASP A 182 25.15 22.57 4.39
CA ASP A 182 25.98 21.74 3.47
C ASP A 182 25.29 21.35 2.17
#